data_AF-A0A2U8TM86-F1
#
_entry.id   AF-A0A2U8TM86-F1
#
_cell.length_a   1.000
_cell.length_b   1.000
_cell.length_c   1.000
_cell.angle_alpha   90.00
_cell.angle_beta   90.00
_cell.angle_gamma   90.00
#
_symmetry.space_group_name_H-M   'P 1'
#
loop_
_entity.id
_entity.type
_entity.pdbx_description
1 polymer ?
#
loop_
_entity_poly.entity_id
_entity_poly.type
_entity_poly.pdbx_seq_one_letter_code
_entity_poly.pdbx_strand_id
1 'polypeptide(L)' 'MDVINVQFDSEERKVVVAEFSSVQDTSFWPNQGAVSIDDERYKDFKEKTRSNISSAPSTSTPALKRAFSFLRS' A
#
# COMPACT_ATOMS: atom_id res chain seq x y z
N MET A 1 -25.70 3.04 1.15
CA MET A 1 -24.42 3.59 0.71
C MET A 1 -23.34 2.80 1.41
N ASP A 2 -22.52 2.08 0.65
CA ASP A 2 -21.41 1.32 1.22
C ASP A 2 -20.26 2.27 1.54
N VAL A 3 -19.92 2.34 2.82
CA VAL A 3 -18.90 3.26 3.34
C VAL A 3 -17.63 2.45 3.61
N ILE A 4 -16.52 2.92 3.06
CA ILE A 4 -15.23 2.27 3.14
C ILE A 4 -14.30 3.17 3.95
N ASN A 5 -13.72 2.62 5.01
CA ASN A 5 -12.73 3.32 5.81
C ASN A 5 -11.40 3.27 5.08
N VAL A 6 -10.77 4.42 4.92
CA VAL A 6 -9.52 4.56 4.17
C VAL A 6 -8.53 5.44 4.90
N GLN A 7 -7.25 5.21 4.61
CA GLN A 7 -6.17 6.13 4.94
C GLN A 7 -5.88 7.02 3.74
N PHE A 8 -5.75 8.31 3.98
CA PHE A 8 -5.20 9.25 3.01
C PHE A 8 -3.71 9.47 3.24
N ASP A 9 -3.01 9.83 2.17
CA ASP A 9 -1.58 10.18 2.24
C ASP A 9 -1.35 11.42 3.12
N SER A 10 -2.24 12.41 3.02
CA SER A 10 -2.16 13.68 3.74
C SER A 10 -3.53 14.19 4.19
N GLU A 11 -3.53 15.25 4.99
CA GLU A 11 -4.74 15.95 5.44
C GLU A 11 -5.55 16.55 4.28
N GLU A 12 -4.96 16.73 3.10
CA GLU A 12 -5.67 17.20 1.91
C GLU A 12 -6.63 16.14 1.33
N ARG A 13 -6.50 14.87 1.77
CA ARG A 13 -7.38 13.76 1.40
C ARG A 13 -7.52 13.55 -0.12
N LYS A 14 -6.47 13.83 -0.87
CA LYS A 14 -6.46 13.68 -2.34
C LYS A 14 -6.19 12.25 -2.80
N VAL A 15 -5.33 11.52 -2.08
CA VAL A 15 -4.87 10.20 -2.47
C VAL A 15 -5.15 9.21 -1.35
N VAL A 16 -5.83 8.12 -1.69
CA VAL A 16 -6.03 6.97 -0.80
C VAL A 16 -4.81 6.06 -0.89
N VAL A 17 -4.28 5.64 0.26
CA VAL A 17 -3.09 4.80 0.37
C VAL A 17 -3.38 3.44 1.02
N ALA A 18 -4.48 3.32 1.78
CA ALA A 18 -4.91 2.05 2.35
C ALA A 18 -6.43 2.00 2.52
N GLU A 19 -6.99 0.79 2.48
CA GLU A 19 -8.38 0.49 2.85
C GLU A 19 -8.40 -0.34 4.14
N PHE A 20 -9.39 -0.10 5.00
CA PHE A 20 -9.57 -0.80 6.25
C PHE A 20 -11.00 -1.34 6.39
N SER A 21 -11.13 -2.53 6.96
CA SER A 21 -12.42 -3.13 7.29
C SER A 21 -13.09 -2.49 8.51
N SER A 22 -12.34 -1.75 9.31
CA SER A 22 -12.79 -1.08 10.54
C SER A 22 -11.99 0.20 10.80
N VAL A 23 -12.49 1.06 11.68
CA VAL A 23 -11.80 2.28 12.11
C VAL A 23 -10.48 1.91 12.80
N GLN A 24 -9.39 2.57 12.44
CA GLN A 24 -8.07 2.34 13.02
C GLN A 24 -7.74 3.39 14.09
N ASP A 25 -6.73 3.12 14.91
CA ASP A 25 -6.23 4.08 15.90
C ASP A 25 -5.60 5.30 15.21
N THR A 26 -6.12 6.48 15.53
CA THR A 26 -5.68 7.76 14.96
C THR A 26 -4.28 8.17 15.41
N SER A 27 -3.76 7.59 16.49
CA SER A 27 -2.39 7.79 16.95
C SER A 27 -1.35 7.26 15.97
N PHE A 28 -1.73 6.21 15.21
CA PHE A 28 -0.88 5.60 14.18
C PHE A 28 -1.31 5.99 12.76
N TRP A 29 -2.60 6.25 12.56
CA TRP A 29 -3.20 6.56 11.27
C TRP A 29 -4.00 7.87 11.36
N PRO A 30 -3.34 9.04 11.34
CA PRO A 30 -4.01 10.31 11.63
C PRO A 30 -4.94 10.79 10.51
N ASN A 31 -4.58 10.52 9.25
CA ASN A 31 -5.33 10.98 8.08
C ASN A 31 -6.40 9.96 7.62
N GLN A 32 -7.15 9.41 8.56
CA GLN A 32 -8.26 8.52 8.24
C GLN A 32 -9.47 9.28 7.71
N GLY A 33 -10.27 8.59 6.90
CA GLY A 33 -11.61 9.04 6.56
C GLY A 33 -12.46 7.95 5.94
N ALA A 34 -13.65 8.35 5.51
CA ALA A 34 -14.64 7.47 4.93
C ALA A 34 -14.94 7.94 3.50
N VAL A 35 -14.93 6.99 2.56
CA VAL A 35 -15.26 7.23 1.15
C VAL A 35 -16.35 6.25 0.71
N SER A 36 -17.07 6.62 -0.36
CA SER A 36 -18.00 5.71 -1.03
C SER A 36 -17.24 4.80 -1.99
N ILE A 37 -17.82 3.64 -2.30
CA ILE A 37 -17.32 2.77 -3.39
C ILE A 37 -17.27 3.49 -4.75
N ASP A 38 -18.12 4.50 -4.93
CA ASP A 38 -18.18 5.29 -6.16
C ASP A 38 -17.18 6.44 -6.23
N ASP A 39 -16.47 6.73 -5.13
CA ASP A 39 -15.49 7.82 -5.06
C ASP A 39 -14.34 7.58 -6.03
N GLU A 40 -14.02 8.59 -6.85
CA GLU A 40 -12.96 8.52 -7.85
C GLU A 40 -11.60 8.19 -7.21
N ARG A 41 -11.32 8.75 -6.03
CA ARG A 41 -10.05 8.52 -5.31
C ARG A 41 -9.91 7.06 -4.89
N TYR A 42 -11.03 6.42 -4.52
CA TYR A 42 -11.05 5.01 -4.15
C TYR A 42 -10.91 4.11 -5.39
N LYS A 43 -11.58 4.46 -6.50
CA LYS A 43 -11.44 3.76 -7.78
C LYS A 43 -9.98 3.75 -8.28
N ASP A 44 -9.33 4.92 -8.25
CA ASP A 44 -7.91 5.07 -8.61
C ASP A 44 -7.00 4.20 -7.73
N PHE A 45 -7.26 4.17 -6.42
CA PHE A 45 -6.53 3.33 -5.48
C PHE A 45 -6.70 1.83 -5.80
N LYS A 46 -7.93 1.37 -6.08
CA LYS A 46 -8.18 -0.03 -6.45
C LYS A 46 -7.53 -0.40 -7.78
N GLU A 47 -7.54 0.49 -8.76
CA GLU A 47 -6.89 0.24 -10.05
C GLU A 47 -5.37 0.10 -9.90
N LYS A 48 -4.73 0.99 -9.14
CA LYS A 48 -3.30 0.91 -8.82
C LYS A 48 -2.95 -0.36 -8.06
N THR A 49 -3.72 -0.69 -7.03
CA THR A 49 -3.48 -1.87 -6.19
C THR A 49 -3.68 -3.17 -6.99
N ARG A 50 -4.70 -3.22 -7.85
CA ARG A 50 -4.95 -4.36 -8.76
C ARG A 50 -3.80 -4.55 -9.75
N SER A 51 -3.27 -3.46 -10.31
CA SER A 51 -2.13 -3.49 -11.23
C SER A 51 -0.84 -3.97 -10.55
N ASN A 52 -0.65 -3.62 -9.28
CA ASN A 52 0.51 -4.03 -8.49
C ASN A 52 0.47 -5.53 -8.14
N ILE A 53 -0.72 -6.09 -7.87
CA ILE A 53 -0.89 -7.54 -7.62
C ILE A 53 -0.70 -8.36 -8.92
N SER A 54 -1.01 -7.79 -10.09
CA SER A 54 -0.78 -8.42 -11.39
C SER A 54 0.70 -8.50 -11.79
N SER A 55 1.61 -7.87 -11.04
CA SER A 55 3.03 -7.78 -11.34
C SER A 55 3.91 -8.24 -10.18
N ALA A 56 3.48 -9.28 -9.46
CA ALA A 56 4.41 -10.12 -8.73
C ALA A 56 4.98 -11.21 -9.66
N PRO A 57 6.13 -11.01 -10.33
CA PRO A 57 6.92 -12.14 -10.74
C PRO A 57 7.41 -12.82 -9.47
N SER A 58 7.07 -14.10 -9.29
CA SER A 58 7.72 -15.02 -8.38
C SER A 58 9.23 -15.05 -8.69
N THR A 59 9.97 -14.06 -8.18
CA THR A 59 11.42 -14.01 -8.25
C THR A 59 11.92 -14.48 -6.91
N SER A 60 11.96 -15.81 -6.78
CA SER A 60 12.96 -16.49 -5.97
C SER A 60 14.31 -15.83 -6.26
N THR A 61 14.79 -15.04 -5.32
CA THR A 61 16.01 -14.23 -5.43
C THR A 61 17.21 -15.18 -5.54
N PRO A 62 17.97 -15.24 -6.64
CA PRO A 62 19.27 -15.91 -6.66
C PRO A 62 20.35 -14.85 -6.46
N ALA A 63 20.47 -14.30 -5.25
CA ALA A 63 21.45 -13.25 -5.00
C ALA A 63 21.94 -13.25 -3.54
N LEU A 64 22.63 -14.32 -3.12
CA LEU A 64 23.46 -14.26 -1.91
C LEU A 64 24.69 -15.16 -1.98
N LYS A 65 25.50 -15.03 -3.03
CA LYS A 65 26.91 -15.52 -3.04
C LYS A 65 27.82 -14.57 -3.82
N ARG A 66 27.99 -13.34 -3.32
CA ARG A 66 29.14 -12.47 -3.62
C ARG A 66 29.61 -11.86 -2.30
N ALA A 67 30.94 -11.86 -2.10
CA ALA A 67 31.69 -11.72 -0.83
C ALA A 67 31.67 -13.05 -0.04
N PHE A 68 32.77 -13.78 0.12
CA PHE A 68 34.08 -13.32 0.58
C PHE A 68 35.22 -13.98 -0.23
N SER A 69 35.73 -13.27 -1.24
CA SER A 69 37.14 -13.42 -1.61
C SER A 69 37.94 -12.40 -0.79
N PHE A 70 39.10 -12.85 -0.29
CA PHE A 70 40.15 -12.09 0.42
C PHE A 70 40.02 -11.95 1.94
N LEU A 71 40.54 -12.95 2.68
CA LEU A 71 41.52 -12.75 3.76
C LEU A 71 42.39 -14.02 3.79
N ARG A 72 43.53 -13.98 3.07
CA ARG A 72 44.92 -13.95 3.58
C ARG A 72 45.56 -15.35 3.68
N SER A 73 46.66 -15.44 2.92
CA SER A 73 47.82 -16.34 2.91
C SER A 73 47.90 -17.50 3.89
#